data_AF-V6KAB4-F1
#
_entry.id   AF-V6KAB4-F1
#
_cell.length_a   1.000
_cell.length_b   1.000
_cell.length_c   1.000
_cell.angle_alpha   90.00
_cell.angle_beta   90.00
_cell.angle_gamma   90.00
#
_symmetry.space_group_name_H-M   'P 1'
#
loop_
_entity.id
_entity.type
_entity.pdbx_description
1 polymer ?
#
loop_
_entity_poly.entity_id
_entity_poly.type
_entity_poly.pdbx_seq_one_letter_code
_entity_poly.pdbx_strand_id
1 'polypeptide(L)'
;MTALDLSSPVAVVGTGTMGQGIAQVALVAGHPVRLYDAVAGRARDAAAAIGTRLDRLAEKGRITGADRDAARARLAPAESLAELADCGLVVEAVLERLDVKQQLFGELEEIVAEDCLLATNTSSLSVTAIGGALRHPGRFVGLHFFNPAPLLPLVEVVSGSATDVTSATRAYETARAWGKTPVACADTPGFIVNRIARPFYAEAFAVYEAQAADPATIDAILRESGGFRMGAFELTDLIGQDVNESVTHSVWQSFFQDVRFTPSLAQRRLVESGRLGRKTGHGWYDHAEGAEKPEPHTADKEQPPAYVVAEGGLGPAAELLTLIREAGIPVREEDEDNGTRLVLPSGGQLVLADGQTCVEFRDVVYFDLALDYRAATRVALSASHDTSPKTLAEAIGLFQALGKDVSVIGDVPGMIVARTVARIIDLAHDAVAKGVATEEDIDTAMRLGVNYPLGPFEWDRRLGREFAFDVLDEMHERDPSGRYAPSLALYRHAYAIDKRESTS
;
A
#
# COMPACT_ATOMS: atom_id res chain seq x y z
N MET A 1 -24.76 15.45 11.02
CA MET A 1 -24.91 16.06 9.67
C MET A 1 -25.03 14.94 8.68
N THR A 2 -25.87 15.11 7.66
CA THR A 2 -26.20 14.06 6.70
C THR A 2 -25.38 14.20 5.42
N ALA A 3 -25.31 13.12 4.65
CA ALA A 3 -24.81 13.13 3.27
C ALA A 3 -25.48 14.22 2.41
N LEU A 4 -24.86 14.55 1.28
CA LEU A 4 -25.46 15.39 0.25
C LEU A 4 -26.81 14.82 -0.18
N ASP A 5 -27.83 15.68 -0.30
CA ASP A 5 -29.15 15.27 -0.77
C ASP A 5 -29.09 14.78 -2.23
N LEU A 6 -29.80 13.71 -2.57
CA LEU A 6 -29.77 13.12 -3.91
C LEU A 6 -30.31 14.05 -5.00
N SER A 7 -31.13 15.05 -4.66
CA SER A 7 -31.57 16.08 -5.60
C SER A 7 -30.51 17.15 -5.87
N SER A 8 -29.48 17.26 -5.02
CA SER A 8 -28.39 18.22 -5.21
C SER A 8 -27.48 17.76 -6.36
N PRO A 9 -27.27 18.59 -7.39
CA PRO A 9 -26.35 18.27 -8.48
C PRO A 9 -24.89 18.17 -7.99
N VAL A 10 -24.16 17.22 -8.57
CA VAL A 10 -22.72 17.05 -8.38
C VAL A 10 -22.00 17.46 -9.66
N ALA A 11 -21.10 18.44 -9.58
CA ALA A 11 -20.20 18.76 -10.66
C ALA A 11 -18.93 17.92 -10.59
N VAL A 12 -18.46 17.42 -11.73
CA VAL A 12 -17.11 16.85 -11.86
C VAL A 12 -16.36 17.64 -12.92
N VAL A 13 -15.24 18.25 -12.50
CA VAL A 13 -14.42 19.13 -13.33
C VAL A 13 -13.14 18.40 -13.73
N GLY A 14 -12.98 18.17 -15.04
CA GLY A 14 -11.95 17.33 -15.62
C GLY A 14 -12.51 15.99 -16.08
N THR A 15 -12.36 15.68 -17.37
CA THR A 15 -13.02 14.53 -18.00
C THR A 15 -12.08 13.39 -18.37
N GLY A 16 -10.91 13.35 -17.73
CA GLY A 16 -10.00 12.20 -17.80
C GLY A 16 -10.58 10.93 -17.16
N THR A 17 -9.77 9.88 -17.06
CA THR A 17 -10.18 8.56 -16.52
C THR A 17 -10.80 8.67 -15.13
N MET A 18 -10.18 9.43 -14.22
CA MET A 18 -10.69 9.61 -12.85
C MET A 18 -11.99 10.40 -12.80
N GLY A 19 -12.06 11.56 -13.47
CA GLY A 19 -13.29 12.35 -13.50
C GLY A 19 -14.48 11.60 -14.09
N GLN A 20 -14.26 10.84 -15.17
CA GLN A 20 -15.28 9.96 -15.73
C GLN A 20 -15.75 8.86 -14.75
N GLY A 21 -14.82 8.29 -13.98
CA GLY A 21 -15.12 7.29 -12.95
C GLY A 21 -15.90 7.87 -11.78
N ILE A 22 -15.49 9.04 -11.27
CA ILE A 22 -16.16 9.76 -10.17
C ILE A 22 -17.58 10.17 -10.58
N ALA A 23 -17.75 10.71 -11.79
CA ALA A 23 -19.05 11.06 -12.33
C ALA A 23 -19.97 9.83 -12.43
N GLN A 24 -19.44 8.68 -12.87
CA GLN A 24 -20.19 7.43 -12.89
C GLN A 24 -20.63 7.00 -11.48
N VAL A 25 -19.77 7.14 -10.46
CA VAL A 25 -20.11 6.82 -9.06
C VAL A 25 -21.27 7.70 -8.58
N ALA A 26 -21.18 9.02 -8.76
CA ALA A 26 -22.23 9.96 -8.34
C ALA A 26 -23.57 9.71 -9.08
N LEU A 27 -23.52 9.40 -10.38
CA LEU A 27 -24.72 9.08 -11.18
C LEU A 27 -25.45 7.82 -10.71
N VAL A 28 -24.69 6.76 -10.43
CA VAL A 28 -25.23 5.48 -9.95
C VAL A 28 -25.77 5.62 -8.54
N ALA A 29 -25.16 6.48 -7.71
CA ALA A 29 -25.68 6.82 -6.39
C ALA A 29 -27.01 7.61 -6.44
N GLY A 30 -27.33 8.25 -7.57
CA GLY A 30 -28.64 8.88 -7.80
C GLY A 30 -28.61 10.37 -8.09
N HIS A 31 -27.45 11.02 -8.08
CA HIS A 31 -27.35 12.47 -8.27
C HIS A 31 -27.54 12.89 -9.73
N PRO A 32 -28.11 14.09 -9.99
CA PRO A 32 -27.82 14.85 -11.20
C PRO A 32 -26.32 15.14 -11.29
N VAL A 33 -25.68 14.92 -12.44
CA VAL A 33 -24.24 15.15 -12.60
C VAL A 33 -23.97 16.10 -13.74
N ARG A 34 -23.18 17.14 -13.45
CA ARG A 34 -22.65 18.10 -14.42
C ARG A 34 -21.19 17.76 -14.72
N LEU A 35 -20.87 17.50 -15.98
CA LEU A 35 -19.50 17.24 -16.42
C LEU A 35 -18.93 18.48 -17.10
N TYR A 36 -17.77 18.95 -16.66
CA TYR A 36 -17.10 20.07 -17.31
C TYR A 36 -15.65 19.74 -17.67
N ASP A 37 -15.21 20.26 -18.81
CA ASP A 37 -13.82 20.25 -19.24
C ASP A 37 -13.52 21.57 -19.97
N ALA A 38 -12.31 22.10 -19.78
CA ALA A 38 -11.90 23.34 -20.43
C ALA A 38 -11.76 23.18 -21.95
N VAL A 39 -11.57 21.95 -22.45
CA VAL A 39 -11.49 21.68 -23.88
C VAL A 39 -12.88 21.40 -24.43
N ALA A 40 -13.35 22.28 -25.31
CA ALA A 40 -14.66 22.15 -25.95
C ALA A 40 -14.90 20.75 -26.54
N GLY A 41 -16.10 20.20 -26.30
CA GLY A 41 -16.51 18.88 -26.76
C GLY A 41 -16.11 17.71 -25.84
N ARG A 42 -15.05 17.83 -25.03
CA ARG A 42 -14.58 16.74 -24.15
C ARG A 42 -15.63 16.30 -23.12
N ALA A 43 -16.39 17.24 -22.56
CA ALA A 43 -17.50 16.93 -21.66
C ALA A 43 -18.57 16.05 -22.32
N ARG A 44 -18.92 16.32 -23.59
CA ARG A 44 -19.89 15.52 -24.34
C ARG A 44 -19.35 14.13 -24.66
N ASP A 45 -18.09 14.04 -25.09
CA ASP A 45 -17.43 12.76 -25.38
C ASP A 45 -17.36 11.89 -24.12
N ALA A 46 -17.01 12.48 -22.98
CA ALA A 46 -16.96 11.81 -21.69
C ALA A 46 -18.34 11.34 -21.24
N ALA A 47 -19.38 12.15 -21.43
CA ALA A 47 -20.75 11.76 -21.14
C ALA A 47 -21.19 10.56 -21.98
N ALA A 48 -20.85 10.53 -23.28
CA ALA A 48 -21.11 9.39 -24.16
C ALA A 48 -20.35 8.12 -23.71
N ALA A 49 -19.09 8.27 -23.29
CA ALA A 49 -18.29 7.16 -22.78
C ALA A 49 -18.85 6.59 -21.47
N ILE A 50 -19.33 7.44 -20.55
CA ILE A 50 -20.04 7.00 -19.34
C ILE A 50 -21.32 6.26 -19.71
N GLY A 51 -22.12 6.79 -20.64
CA GLY A 51 -23.32 6.11 -21.14
C GLY A 51 -23.03 4.69 -21.63
N THR A 52 -21.98 4.54 -22.44
CA THR A 52 -21.54 3.22 -22.94
C THR A 52 -21.11 2.27 -21.80
N ARG A 53 -20.47 2.79 -20.75
CA ARG A 53 -20.14 1.97 -19.56
C ARG A 53 -21.37 1.54 -18.78
N LEU A 54 -22.37 2.41 -18.65
CA LEU A 54 -23.66 2.07 -18.03
C LEU A 54 -24.39 0.98 -18.84
N ASP A 55 -24.39 1.05 -20.17
CA ASP A 55 -24.92 -0.01 -21.04
C ASP A 55 -24.27 -1.36 -20.73
N ARG A 56 -22.93 -1.41 -20.67
CA ARG A 56 -22.19 -2.64 -20.32
C ARG A 56 -22.50 -3.16 -18.92
N LEU A 57 -22.79 -2.27 -17.95
CA LEU A 57 -23.20 -2.70 -16.62
C LEU A 57 -24.60 -3.34 -16.65
N ALA A 58 -25.52 -2.79 -17.44
CA ALA A 58 -26.86 -3.36 -17.63
C ALA A 58 -26.80 -4.71 -18.35
N GLU A 59 -26.00 -4.83 -19.41
CA GLU A 59 -25.76 -6.09 -20.14
C GLU A 59 -25.21 -7.19 -19.23
N LYS A 60 -24.34 -6.82 -18.28
CA LYS A 60 -23.79 -7.73 -17.26
C LYS A 60 -24.71 -7.97 -16.07
N GLY A 61 -25.93 -7.42 -16.07
CA GLY A 61 -26.90 -7.54 -14.98
C GLY A 61 -26.46 -6.89 -13.67
N ARG A 62 -25.51 -5.95 -13.71
CA ARG A 62 -25.02 -5.21 -12.53
C ARG A 62 -25.93 -4.05 -12.13
N ILE A 63 -26.69 -3.51 -13.09
CA ILE A 63 -27.76 -2.53 -12.88
C ILE A 63 -28.96 -2.92 -13.76
N THR A 64 -30.16 -2.44 -13.45
CA THR A 64 -31.32 -2.66 -14.32
C THR A 64 -31.31 -1.71 -15.52
N GLY A 65 -32.04 -2.05 -16.58
CA GLY A 65 -32.21 -1.15 -17.73
C GLY A 65 -32.87 0.18 -17.36
N ALA A 66 -33.82 0.16 -16.41
CA ALA A 66 -34.47 1.36 -15.89
C ALA A 66 -33.50 2.26 -15.12
N ASP A 67 -32.64 1.67 -14.27
CA ASP A 67 -31.62 2.42 -13.52
C ASP A 67 -30.59 3.05 -14.45
N ARG A 68 -30.19 2.33 -15.51
CA ARG A 68 -29.33 2.85 -16.57
C ARG A 68 -29.96 4.08 -17.23
N ASP A 69 -31.22 3.97 -17.67
CA ASP A 69 -31.91 5.06 -18.38
C ASP A 69 -32.09 6.29 -17.47
N ALA A 70 -32.44 6.07 -16.19
CA ALA A 70 -32.53 7.11 -15.19
C ALA A 70 -31.18 7.79 -14.91
N ALA A 71 -30.09 7.02 -14.79
CA ALA A 71 -28.74 7.58 -14.62
C ALA A 71 -28.32 8.40 -15.85
N ARG A 72 -28.63 7.93 -17.06
CA ARG A 72 -28.32 8.65 -18.30
C ARG A 72 -29.06 9.98 -18.39
N ALA A 73 -30.33 10.02 -17.97
CA ALA A 73 -31.13 11.24 -17.95
C ALA A 73 -30.61 12.31 -16.96
N ARG A 74 -29.87 11.89 -15.93
CA ARG A 74 -29.26 12.76 -14.92
C ARG A 74 -27.88 13.30 -15.32
N LEU A 75 -27.29 12.81 -16.40
CA LEU A 75 -25.96 13.22 -16.85
C LEU A 75 -26.05 14.36 -17.87
N ALA A 76 -25.52 15.54 -17.52
CA ALA A 76 -25.47 16.68 -18.41
C ALA A 76 -24.02 17.17 -18.60
N PRO A 77 -23.48 17.19 -19.83
CA PRO A 77 -22.25 17.92 -20.11
C PRO A 77 -22.53 19.43 -20.03
N ALA A 78 -21.67 20.15 -19.31
CA ALA A 78 -21.69 21.59 -19.17
C ALA A 78 -20.72 22.23 -20.17
N GLU A 79 -21.13 23.33 -20.81
CA GLU A 79 -20.28 24.04 -21.79
C GLU A 79 -19.43 25.14 -21.14
N SER A 80 -19.76 25.54 -19.91
CA SER A 80 -19.08 26.58 -19.15
C SER A 80 -19.13 26.32 -17.65
N LEU A 81 -18.19 26.90 -16.90
CA LEU A 81 -18.21 26.83 -15.42
C LEU A 81 -19.48 27.45 -14.83
N ALA A 82 -20.08 28.45 -15.48
CA ALA A 82 -21.30 29.12 -15.01
C ALA A 82 -22.49 28.15 -14.89
N GLU A 83 -22.52 27.08 -15.68
CA GLU A 83 -23.53 26.01 -15.61
C GLU A 83 -23.34 25.09 -14.39
N LEU A 84 -22.38 25.37 -13.52
CA LEU A 84 -22.16 24.62 -12.27
C LEU A 84 -22.73 25.35 -11.04
N ALA A 85 -23.31 26.55 -11.21
CA ALA A 85 -23.76 27.42 -10.12
C ALA A 85 -24.77 26.78 -9.13
N ASP A 86 -25.59 25.84 -9.60
CA ASP A 86 -26.61 25.13 -8.81
C ASP A 86 -26.09 23.83 -8.15
N CYS A 87 -24.81 23.50 -8.29
CA CYS A 87 -24.25 22.28 -7.73
C CYS A 87 -24.04 22.39 -6.22
N GLY A 88 -24.36 21.33 -5.49
CA GLY A 88 -24.12 21.22 -4.04
C GLY A 88 -22.76 20.64 -3.68
N LEU A 89 -22.09 20.01 -4.65
CA LEU A 89 -20.73 19.49 -4.55
C LEU A 89 -20.00 19.65 -5.90
N VAL A 90 -18.77 20.14 -5.88
CA VAL A 90 -17.85 20.09 -7.01
C VAL A 90 -16.68 19.18 -6.68
N VAL A 91 -16.38 18.21 -7.55
CA VAL A 91 -15.20 17.35 -7.44
C VAL A 91 -14.25 17.63 -8.61
N GLU A 92 -13.07 18.15 -8.31
CA GLU A 92 -12.01 18.47 -9.28
C GLU A 92 -11.10 17.26 -9.52
N ALA A 93 -10.86 16.96 -10.80
CA ALA A 93 -9.96 15.91 -11.30
C ALA A 93 -9.27 16.35 -12.60
N VAL A 94 -8.71 17.56 -12.61
CA VAL A 94 -7.92 18.17 -13.70
C VAL A 94 -6.41 17.90 -13.50
N LEU A 95 -5.59 18.60 -14.30
CA LEU A 95 -4.13 18.48 -14.28
C LEU A 95 -3.57 18.69 -12.86
N GLU A 96 -2.61 17.85 -12.47
CA GLU A 96 -1.98 17.85 -11.14
C GLU A 96 -0.95 18.99 -11.02
N ARG A 97 -1.43 20.23 -11.03
CA ARG A 97 -0.64 21.46 -10.90
C ARG A 97 -1.31 22.44 -9.94
N LEU A 98 -0.55 22.93 -8.96
CA LEU A 98 -1.07 23.79 -7.90
C LEU A 98 -1.68 25.09 -8.45
N ASP A 99 -0.98 25.76 -9.38
CA ASP A 99 -1.43 27.02 -9.98
C ASP A 99 -2.75 26.85 -10.76
N VAL A 100 -2.87 25.76 -11.51
CA VAL A 100 -4.08 25.42 -12.27
C VAL A 100 -5.25 25.17 -11.33
N LYS A 101 -5.05 24.41 -10.25
CA LYS A 101 -6.12 24.09 -9.28
C LYS A 101 -6.54 25.33 -8.49
N GLN A 102 -5.60 26.16 -8.04
CA GLN A 102 -5.91 27.41 -7.32
C GLN A 102 -6.71 28.38 -8.18
N GLN A 103 -6.32 28.56 -9.45
CA GLN A 103 -7.08 29.40 -10.39
C GLN A 103 -8.50 28.85 -10.58
N LEU A 104 -8.63 27.55 -10.87
CA LEU A 104 -9.92 26.91 -11.09
C LEU A 104 -10.85 27.04 -9.86
N PHE A 105 -10.35 26.78 -8.66
CA PHE A 105 -11.17 26.89 -7.46
C PHE A 105 -11.53 28.35 -7.13
N GLY A 106 -10.67 29.32 -7.44
CA GLY A 106 -11.01 30.74 -7.37
C GLY A 106 -12.19 31.11 -8.27
N GLU A 107 -12.14 30.68 -9.54
CA GLU A 107 -13.24 30.90 -10.50
C GLU A 107 -14.54 30.20 -10.06
N LEU A 108 -14.45 28.95 -9.59
CA LEU A 108 -15.60 28.21 -9.07
C LEU A 108 -16.23 28.89 -7.86
N GLU A 109 -15.42 29.44 -6.96
CA GLU A 109 -15.91 30.10 -5.75
C GLU A 109 -16.76 31.35 -6.03
N GLU A 110 -16.53 32.02 -7.16
CA GLU A 110 -17.35 33.15 -7.61
C GLU A 110 -18.71 32.70 -8.19
N ILE A 111 -18.80 31.44 -8.64
CA ILE A 111 -19.94 30.91 -9.38
C ILE A 111 -20.90 30.12 -8.48
N VAL A 112 -20.37 29.24 -7.64
CA VAL A 112 -21.19 28.32 -6.83
C VAL A 112 -21.67 28.98 -5.53
N ALA A 113 -22.83 28.55 -5.04
CA ALA A 113 -23.39 29.02 -3.77
C ALA A 113 -22.41 28.83 -2.60
N GLU A 114 -22.47 29.68 -1.57
CA GLU A 114 -21.56 29.66 -0.41
C GLU A 114 -21.59 28.34 0.40
N ASP A 115 -22.68 27.59 0.33
CA ASP A 115 -22.87 26.29 0.98
C ASP A 115 -22.50 25.07 0.10
N CYS A 116 -22.07 25.31 -1.15
CA CYS A 116 -21.51 24.29 -2.02
C CYS A 116 -20.20 23.76 -1.45
N LEU A 117 -20.08 22.43 -1.38
CA LEU A 117 -18.84 21.76 -0.97
C LEU A 117 -17.87 21.71 -2.15
N LEU A 118 -16.62 22.11 -1.93
CA LEU A 118 -15.57 22.06 -2.94
C LEU A 118 -14.59 20.95 -2.59
N ALA A 119 -14.36 20.03 -3.53
CA ALA A 119 -13.51 18.87 -3.31
C ALA A 119 -12.49 18.68 -4.44
N THR A 120 -11.30 18.23 -4.10
CA THR A 120 -10.26 17.83 -5.06
C THR A 120 -9.93 16.34 -4.95
N ASN A 121 -9.75 15.67 -6.09
CA ASN A 121 -9.24 14.30 -6.20
C ASN A 121 -7.71 14.26 -6.27
N THR A 122 -7.01 15.34 -5.93
CA THR A 122 -5.53 15.38 -5.88
C THR A 122 -4.98 14.17 -5.13
N SER A 123 -3.84 13.66 -5.60
CA SER A 123 -3.14 12.51 -5.01
C SER A 123 -1.81 12.88 -4.36
N SER A 124 -1.31 14.08 -4.68
CA SER A 124 0.06 14.51 -4.39
C SER A 124 0.17 15.95 -3.87
N LEU A 125 -0.75 16.85 -4.28
CA LEU A 125 -0.75 18.23 -3.82
C LEU A 125 -1.46 18.39 -2.48
N SER A 126 -0.93 19.28 -1.64
CA SER A 126 -1.53 19.65 -0.36
C SER A 126 -2.91 20.28 -0.57
N VAL A 127 -3.91 19.73 0.12
CA VAL A 127 -5.28 20.27 0.18
C VAL A 127 -5.28 21.66 0.81
N THR A 128 -4.42 21.88 1.81
CA THR A 128 -4.19 23.19 2.44
C THR A 128 -3.66 24.20 1.44
N ALA A 129 -2.67 23.83 0.61
CA ALA A 129 -2.12 24.73 -0.39
C ALA A 129 -3.13 25.12 -1.46
N ILE A 130 -3.96 24.17 -1.91
CA ILE A 130 -5.01 24.46 -2.90
C ILE A 130 -6.09 25.35 -2.27
N GLY A 131 -6.59 24.97 -1.09
CA GLY A 131 -7.66 25.70 -0.40
C GLY A 131 -7.25 27.08 0.13
N GLY A 132 -5.95 27.32 0.36
CA GLY A 132 -5.43 28.58 0.90
C GLY A 132 -5.63 29.81 0.00
N ALA A 133 -5.98 29.61 -1.28
CA ALA A 133 -6.32 30.69 -2.20
C ALA A 133 -7.81 31.12 -2.14
N LEU A 134 -8.66 30.37 -1.41
CA LEU A 134 -10.11 30.59 -1.37
C LEU A 134 -10.53 31.62 -0.32
N ARG A 135 -11.65 32.31 -0.56
CA ARG A 135 -12.29 33.22 0.41
C ARG A 135 -12.96 32.47 1.54
N HIS A 136 -13.50 31.29 1.26
CA HIS A 136 -14.21 30.41 2.21
C HIS A 136 -13.56 29.01 2.25
N PRO A 137 -12.32 28.88 2.76
CA PRO A 137 -11.59 27.62 2.74
C PRO A 137 -12.20 26.52 3.63
N GLY A 138 -13.10 26.87 4.56
CA GLY A 138 -13.82 25.93 5.44
C GLY A 138 -14.64 24.86 4.73
N ARG A 139 -15.10 25.13 3.50
CA ARG A 139 -15.87 24.19 2.67
C ARG A 139 -15.02 23.41 1.67
N PHE A 140 -13.69 23.52 1.76
CA PHE A 140 -12.77 22.82 0.87
C PHE A 140 -12.25 21.54 1.52
N VAL A 141 -12.29 20.42 0.78
CA VAL A 141 -11.86 19.09 1.25
C VAL A 141 -11.07 18.35 0.15
N GLY A 142 -10.21 17.43 0.54
CA GLY A 142 -9.79 16.37 -0.37
C GLY A 142 -10.81 15.24 -0.38
N LEU A 143 -11.14 14.74 -1.57
CA LEU A 143 -12.01 13.58 -1.77
C LEU A 143 -11.31 12.65 -2.77
N HIS A 144 -10.33 11.92 -2.29
CA HIS A 144 -9.38 11.16 -3.11
C HIS A 144 -9.90 9.74 -3.38
N PHE A 145 -10.30 9.50 -4.62
CA PHE A 145 -10.70 8.20 -5.14
C PHE A 145 -9.51 7.46 -5.74
N PHE A 146 -9.56 6.13 -5.71
CA PHE A 146 -8.53 5.27 -6.27
C PHE A 146 -8.92 4.73 -7.65
N ASN A 147 -7.96 4.60 -8.56
CA ASN A 147 -8.21 4.14 -9.93
C ASN A 147 -8.33 2.60 -10.02
N PRO A 148 -9.41 2.03 -10.62
CA PRO A 148 -10.60 2.69 -11.17
C PRO A 148 -11.66 3.05 -10.12
N ALA A 149 -12.09 4.31 -10.12
CA ALA A 149 -13.00 4.86 -9.10
C ALA A 149 -14.32 4.09 -8.93
N PRO A 150 -14.98 3.55 -9.97
CA PRO A 150 -16.20 2.74 -9.78
C PRO A 150 -15.96 1.39 -9.10
N LEU A 151 -14.76 0.82 -9.22
CA LEU A 151 -14.44 -0.53 -8.74
C LEU A 151 -13.81 -0.54 -7.34
N LEU A 152 -12.92 0.43 -7.07
CA LEU A 152 -12.25 0.49 -5.77
C LEU A 152 -13.18 1.08 -4.71
N PRO A 153 -13.29 0.44 -3.52
CA PRO A 153 -14.24 0.86 -2.49
C PRO A 153 -13.72 2.04 -1.66
N LEU A 154 -12.40 2.23 -1.55
CA LEU A 154 -11.80 3.25 -0.68
C LEU A 154 -11.94 4.67 -1.24
N VAL A 155 -12.18 5.63 -0.35
CA VAL A 155 -12.02 7.07 -0.60
C VAL A 155 -11.32 7.70 0.61
N GLU A 156 -10.26 8.47 0.40
CA GLU A 156 -9.65 9.26 1.47
C GLU A 156 -10.32 10.64 1.53
N VAL A 157 -10.92 10.97 2.68
CA VAL A 157 -11.48 12.29 2.97
C VAL A 157 -10.42 13.09 3.72
N VAL A 158 -9.79 14.03 3.01
CA VAL A 158 -8.61 14.74 3.48
C VAL A 158 -9.00 16.13 3.99
N SER A 159 -8.66 16.43 5.23
CA SER A 159 -8.88 17.75 5.84
C SER A 159 -7.62 18.60 5.74
N GLY A 160 -7.70 19.72 5.02
CA GLY A 160 -6.70 20.77 5.05
C GLY A 160 -6.75 21.57 6.35
N SER A 161 -5.78 22.46 6.56
CA SER A 161 -5.66 23.20 7.83
C SER A 161 -6.87 24.08 8.17
N ALA A 162 -7.62 24.51 7.15
CA ALA A 162 -8.78 25.38 7.29
C ALA A 162 -10.11 24.66 7.07
N THR A 163 -10.10 23.37 6.75
CA THR A 163 -11.31 22.58 6.47
C THR A 163 -12.19 22.50 7.71
N ASP A 164 -13.47 22.85 7.59
CA ASP A 164 -14.44 22.70 8.67
C ASP A 164 -14.76 21.22 8.89
N VAL A 165 -14.86 20.82 10.16
CA VAL A 165 -15.26 19.46 10.55
C VAL A 165 -16.62 19.09 9.93
N THR A 166 -17.52 20.06 9.81
CA THR A 166 -18.85 19.90 9.18
C THR A 166 -18.74 19.53 7.69
N SER A 167 -17.86 20.20 6.96
CA SER A 167 -17.56 19.95 5.54
C SER A 167 -16.92 18.58 5.32
N ALA A 168 -15.91 18.24 6.13
CA ALA A 168 -15.28 16.91 6.10
C ALA A 168 -16.29 15.80 6.42
N THR A 169 -17.17 16.01 7.41
CA THR A 169 -18.22 15.05 7.78
C THR A 169 -19.23 14.87 6.65
N ARG A 170 -19.65 15.97 6.00
CA ARG A 170 -20.56 15.90 4.85
C ARG A 170 -19.94 15.15 3.68
N ALA A 171 -18.66 15.38 3.38
CA ALA A 171 -17.93 14.65 2.35
C ALA A 171 -17.83 13.15 2.67
N TYR A 172 -17.50 12.82 3.92
CA TYR A 172 -17.43 11.45 4.42
C TYR A 172 -18.77 10.71 4.27
N GLU A 173 -19.86 11.27 4.81
CA GLU A 173 -21.17 10.63 4.71
C GLU A 173 -21.67 10.55 3.26
N THR A 174 -21.28 11.51 2.40
CA THR A 174 -21.59 11.47 0.97
C THR A 174 -20.89 10.30 0.28
N ALA A 175 -19.57 10.14 0.47
CA ALA A 175 -18.83 9.00 -0.09
C ALA A 175 -19.39 7.66 0.42
N ARG A 176 -19.71 7.57 1.71
CA ARG A 176 -20.37 6.40 2.30
C ARG A 176 -21.72 6.09 1.65
N ALA A 177 -22.56 7.12 1.45
CA ALA A 177 -23.86 6.97 0.78
C ALA A 177 -23.72 6.53 -0.69
N TRP A 178 -22.59 6.82 -1.33
CA TRP A 178 -22.26 6.33 -2.68
C TRP A 178 -21.75 4.89 -2.70
N GLY A 179 -21.82 4.17 -1.57
CA GLY A 179 -21.36 2.79 -1.44
C GLY A 179 -19.84 2.66 -1.36
N LYS A 180 -19.13 3.73 -1.01
CA LYS A 180 -17.69 3.72 -0.72
C LYS A 180 -17.45 3.48 0.76
N THR A 181 -16.20 3.12 1.07
CA THR A 181 -15.66 3.06 2.42
C THR A 181 -14.73 4.26 2.58
N PRO A 182 -15.24 5.40 3.07
CA PRO A 182 -14.40 6.55 3.33
C PRO A 182 -13.52 6.31 4.56
N VAL A 183 -12.32 6.90 4.56
CA VAL A 183 -11.42 7.01 5.71
C VAL A 183 -11.05 8.49 5.89
N ALA A 184 -10.92 8.96 7.13
CA ALA A 184 -10.59 10.35 7.40
C ALA A 184 -9.09 10.53 7.59
N CYS A 185 -8.50 11.56 6.98
CA CYS A 185 -7.12 11.92 7.28
C CYS A 185 -6.82 13.42 7.21
N ALA A 186 -5.74 13.82 7.88
CA ALA A 186 -5.16 15.14 7.75
C ALA A 186 -4.34 15.28 6.47
N ASP A 187 -4.27 16.50 5.95
CA ASP A 187 -3.45 16.87 4.80
C ASP A 187 -1.95 16.77 5.11
N THR A 188 -1.41 15.57 4.91
CA THR A 188 0.03 15.29 4.94
C THR A 188 0.47 14.64 3.62
N PRO A 189 1.75 14.77 3.23
CA PRO A 189 2.19 14.26 1.93
C PRO A 189 1.89 12.77 1.75
N GLY A 190 1.17 12.42 0.69
CA GLY A 190 0.76 11.06 0.38
C GLY A 190 -0.40 10.50 1.22
N PHE A 191 -1.07 11.34 2.02
CA PHE A 191 -2.22 11.00 2.84
C PHE A 191 -1.97 9.74 3.69
N ILE A 192 -2.79 8.69 3.56
CA ILE A 192 -2.56 7.40 4.19
C ILE A 192 -1.89 6.46 3.20
N VAL A 193 -2.58 6.11 2.12
CA VAL A 193 -2.20 4.98 1.25
C VAL A 193 -0.88 5.22 0.56
N ASN A 194 -0.70 6.38 -0.09
CA ASN A 194 0.52 6.64 -0.86
C ASN A 194 1.75 6.73 0.05
N ARG A 195 1.59 7.24 1.28
CA ARG A 195 2.64 7.31 2.30
C ARG A 195 3.04 5.94 2.83
N ILE A 196 2.08 5.16 3.33
CA ILE A 196 2.34 3.88 4.02
C ILE A 196 2.67 2.76 3.01
N ALA A 197 2.26 2.89 1.75
CA ALA A 197 2.63 1.92 0.71
C ALA A 197 4.07 2.09 0.19
N ARG A 198 4.78 3.20 0.46
CA ARG A 198 6.13 3.44 -0.08
C ARG A 198 7.14 2.32 0.24
N PRO A 199 7.23 1.81 1.50
CA PRO A 199 8.19 0.77 1.82
C PRO A 199 8.00 -0.53 1.05
N PHE A 200 6.76 -0.87 0.66
CA PHE A 200 6.52 -2.09 -0.13
C PHE A 200 7.33 -2.14 -1.42
N TYR A 201 7.43 -1.01 -2.13
CA TYR A 201 8.27 -0.90 -3.33
C TYR A 201 9.73 -0.69 -2.96
N ALA A 202 9.98 0.23 -2.01
CA ALA A 202 11.32 0.71 -1.72
C ALA A 202 12.22 -0.38 -1.10
N GLU A 203 11.66 -1.28 -0.29
CA GLU A 203 12.40 -2.39 0.32
C GLU A 203 12.70 -3.49 -0.70
N ALA A 204 11.74 -3.82 -1.57
CA ALA A 204 11.98 -4.77 -2.68
C ALA A 204 13.10 -4.28 -3.61
N PHE A 205 13.10 -2.98 -3.95
CA PHE A 205 14.17 -2.38 -4.76
C PHE A 205 15.51 -2.35 -4.03
N ALA A 206 15.53 -2.11 -2.72
CA ALA A 206 16.76 -2.14 -1.93
C ALA A 206 17.39 -3.54 -1.91
N VAL A 207 16.59 -4.60 -1.76
CA VAL A 207 17.07 -6.00 -1.83
C VAL A 207 17.66 -6.31 -3.21
N TYR A 208 17.01 -5.85 -4.28
CA TYR A 208 17.52 -6.01 -5.64
C TYR A 208 18.81 -5.21 -5.89
N GLU A 209 18.88 -3.96 -5.44
CA GLU A 209 20.07 -3.11 -5.58
C GLU A 209 21.27 -3.66 -4.77
N ALA A 210 21.00 -4.32 -3.63
CA ALA A 210 21.99 -5.08 -2.88
C ALA A 210 22.39 -6.42 -3.54
N GLN A 211 21.80 -6.75 -4.69
CA GLN A 211 22.02 -7.99 -5.43
C GLN A 211 21.73 -9.26 -4.64
N ALA A 212 20.82 -9.19 -3.66
CA ALA A 212 20.48 -10.32 -2.81
C ALA A 212 19.52 -11.30 -3.50
N ALA A 213 18.64 -10.80 -4.36
CA ALA A 213 17.72 -11.64 -5.14
C ALA A 213 17.31 -10.93 -6.43
N ASP A 214 16.94 -11.72 -7.44
CA ASP A 214 16.34 -11.20 -8.67
C ASP A 214 14.86 -10.81 -8.46
N PRO A 215 14.29 -9.98 -9.36
CA PRO A 215 12.90 -9.52 -9.24
C PRO A 215 11.85 -10.63 -9.12
N ALA A 216 12.00 -11.74 -9.86
CA ALA A 216 11.02 -12.82 -9.85
C ALA A 216 11.01 -13.55 -8.51
N THR A 217 12.19 -13.78 -7.94
CA THR A 217 12.35 -14.34 -6.60
C THR A 217 11.74 -13.44 -5.53
N ILE A 218 12.03 -12.13 -5.55
CA ILE A 218 11.48 -11.18 -4.56
C ILE A 218 9.95 -11.11 -4.66
N ASP A 219 9.41 -11.02 -5.87
CA ASP A 219 7.96 -10.98 -6.09
C ASP A 219 7.26 -12.27 -5.65
N ALA A 220 7.89 -13.43 -5.88
CA ALA A 220 7.36 -14.71 -5.42
C ALA A 220 7.32 -14.76 -3.89
N ILE A 221 8.38 -14.35 -3.19
CA ILE A 221 8.44 -14.34 -1.72
C ILE A 221 7.39 -13.38 -1.13
N LEU A 222 7.24 -12.17 -1.68
CA LEU A 222 6.21 -11.24 -1.24
C LEU A 222 4.78 -11.81 -1.40
N ARG A 223 4.49 -12.52 -2.50
CA ARG A 223 3.18 -13.17 -2.68
C ARG A 223 2.99 -14.40 -1.80
N GLU A 224 3.91 -15.34 -1.90
CA GLU A 224 3.75 -16.72 -1.45
C GLU A 224 4.11 -16.92 0.03
N SER A 225 4.93 -16.02 0.59
CA SER A 225 5.23 -15.96 2.03
C SER A 225 4.54 -14.76 2.69
N GLY A 226 4.65 -13.57 2.08
CA GLY A 226 4.09 -12.33 2.62
C GLY A 226 2.57 -12.17 2.46
N GLY A 227 1.94 -12.98 1.60
CA GLY A 227 0.50 -12.95 1.36
C GLY A 227 0.01 -11.76 0.54
N PHE A 228 0.92 -10.95 -0.02
CA PHE A 228 0.54 -9.84 -0.90
C PHE A 228 -0.09 -10.38 -2.20
N ARG A 229 -1.06 -9.66 -2.76
CA ARG A 229 -1.74 -10.10 -3.99
C ARG A 229 -0.82 -10.16 -5.22
N MET A 230 0.18 -9.29 -5.27
CA MET A 230 1.12 -9.12 -6.37
C MET A 230 2.47 -8.70 -5.79
N GLY A 231 3.57 -9.10 -6.43
CA GLY A 231 4.89 -8.64 -6.03
C GLY A 231 5.14 -7.17 -6.39
N ALA A 232 6.13 -6.55 -5.77
CA ALA A 232 6.46 -5.14 -5.97
C ALA A 232 6.90 -4.80 -7.40
N PHE A 233 7.69 -5.66 -8.04
CA PHE A 233 8.17 -5.44 -9.41
C PHE A 233 7.03 -5.59 -10.42
N GLU A 234 6.23 -6.66 -10.29
CA GLU A 234 5.03 -6.90 -11.09
C GLU A 234 4.02 -5.75 -10.96
N LEU A 235 3.80 -5.27 -9.74
CA LEU A 235 2.85 -4.20 -9.46
C LEU A 235 3.30 -2.87 -10.05
N THR A 236 4.59 -2.54 -9.96
CA THR A 236 5.11 -1.29 -10.56
C THR A 236 5.11 -1.34 -12.09
N ASP A 237 5.32 -2.51 -12.70
CA ASP A 237 5.15 -2.69 -14.15
C ASP A 237 3.69 -2.58 -14.61
N LEU A 238 2.74 -2.95 -13.75
CA LEU A 238 1.30 -2.76 -14.01
C LEU A 238 0.87 -1.31 -13.88
N ILE A 239 1.32 -0.62 -12.82
CA ILE A 239 1.04 0.80 -12.58
C ILE A 239 1.70 1.67 -13.65
N GLY A 240 2.93 1.32 -14.01
CA GLY A 240 3.84 2.11 -14.84
C GLY A 240 4.97 2.71 -13.99
N GLN A 241 6.21 2.51 -14.41
CA GLN A 241 7.39 2.93 -13.64
C GLN A 241 7.45 4.44 -13.46
N ASP A 242 7.13 5.21 -14.50
CA ASP A 242 7.06 6.68 -14.47
C ASP A 242 6.03 7.20 -13.46
N VAL A 243 4.86 6.55 -13.39
CA VAL A 243 3.81 6.93 -12.45
C VAL A 243 4.22 6.62 -11.02
N ASN A 244 4.72 5.40 -10.76
CA ASN A 244 5.14 5.01 -9.42
C ASN A 244 6.34 5.83 -8.92
N GLU A 245 7.36 6.04 -9.77
CA GLU A 245 8.53 6.85 -9.44
C GLU A 245 8.13 8.31 -9.18
N SER A 246 7.24 8.89 -10.01
CA SER A 246 6.76 10.26 -9.81
C SER A 246 6.05 10.46 -8.46
N VAL A 247 5.24 9.48 -8.03
CA VAL A 247 4.60 9.53 -6.70
C VAL A 247 5.65 9.40 -5.59
N THR A 248 6.62 8.51 -5.73
CA THR A 248 7.72 8.37 -4.76
C THR A 248 8.51 9.68 -4.63
N HIS A 249 8.92 10.31 -5.74
CA HIS A 249 9.60 11.60 -5.73
C HIS A 249 8.76 12.70 -5.10
N SER A 250 7.46 12.75 -5.41
CA SER A 250 6.56 13.76 -4.83
C SER A 250 6.46 13.62 -3.31
N VAL A 251 6.27 12.40 -2.80
CA VAL A 251 6.25 12.15 -1.35
C VAL A 251 7.59 12.53 -0.73
N TRP A 252 8.71 12.09 -1.32
CA TRP A 252 10.05 12.40 -0.84
C TRP A 252 10.33 13.91 -0.77
N GLN A 253 10.07 14.64 -1.84
CA GLN A 253 10.25 16.09 -1.90
C GLN A 253 9.35 16.82 -0.90
N SER A 254 8.09 16.41 -0.78
CA SER A 254 7.12 17.01 0.14
C SER A 254 7.43 16.73 1.62
N PHE A 255 8.19 15.67 1.92
CA PHE A 255 8.78 15.43 3.23
C PHE A 255 10.18 16.04 3.38
N PHE A 256 10.53 17.04 2.57
CA PHE A 256 11.84 17.71 2.60
C PHE A 256 13.01 16.73 2.46
N GLN A 257 12.86 15.77 1.54
CA GLN A 257 13.85 14.76 1.22
C GLN A 257 14.18 13.79 2.36
N ASP A 258 13.20 13.50 3.23
CA ASP A 258 13.32 12.49 4.28
C ASP A 258 13.81 11.15 3.71
N VAL A 259 14.91 10.64 4.25
CA VAL A 259 15.63 9.47 3.74
C VAL A 259 14.78 8.20 3.69
N ARG A 260 13.72 8.12 4.49
CA ARG A 260 12.78 6.99 4.53
C ARG A 260 11.95 6.83 3.26
N PHE A 261 11.86 7.89 2.45
CA PHE A 261 11.12 7.91 1.18
C PHE A 261 12.03 8.01 -0.05
N THR A 262 13.34 7.78 0.10
CA THR A 262 14.32 7.95 -0.98
C THR A 262 13.97 7.09 -2.22
N PRO A 263 13.88 7.70 -3.42
CA PRO A 263 13.65 6.97 -4.67
C PRO A 263 14.79 6.00 -5.03
N SER A 264 14.48 4.91 -5.74
CA SER A 264 15.46 3.92 -6.21
C SER A 264 16.14 4.36 -7.51
N LEU A 265 17.46 4.16 -7.60
CA LEU A 265 18.22 4.39 -8.83
C LEU A 265 17.91 3.33 -9.89
N ALA A 266 17.64 2.09 -9.47
CA ALA A 266 17.25 1.03 -10.39
C ALA A 266 15.91 1.32 -11.07
N GLN A 267 14.90 1.79 -10.32
CA GLN A 267 13.64 2.25 -10.91
C GLN A 267 13.85 3.46 -11.84
N ARG A 268 14.65 4.45 -11.42
CA ARG A 268 14.97 5.63 -12.22
C ARG A 268 15.50 5.28 -13.61
N ARG A 269 16.40 4.30 -13.69
CA ARG A 269 16.98 3.84 -14.97
C ARG A 269 15.93 3.25 -15.92
N LEU A 270 14.89 2.59 -15.40
CA LEU A 270 13.79 2.10 -16.23
C LEU A 270 12.99 3.25 -16.83
N VAL A 271 12.69 4.28 -16.03
CA VAL A 271 11.98 5.47 -16.49
C VAL A 271 12.80 6.24 -17.52
N GLU A 272 14.08 6.50 -17.25
CA GLU A 272 14.97 7.23 -18.17
C GLU A 272 15.22 6.48 -19.48
N SER A 273 15.13 5.14 -19.47
CA SER A 273 15.25 4.31 -20.67
C SER A 273 13.92 4.02 -21.38
N GLY A 274 12.80 4.59 -20.91
CA GLY A 274 11.47 4.39 -21.50
C GLY A 274 10.87 2.99 -21.28
N ARG A 275 11.42 2.21 -20.33
CA ARG A 275 10.93 0.89 -19.93
C ARG A 275 9.88 1.04 -18.83
N LEU A 276 8.69 1.48 -19.22
CA LEU A 276 7.64 1.92 -18.31
C LEU A 276 6.69 0.79 -17.88
N GLY A 277 7.06 -0.48 -18.06
CA GLY A 277 6.23 -1.64 -17.71
C GLY A 277 5.30 -2.08 -18.84
N ARG A 278 4.12 -2.61 -18.49
CA ARG A 278 3.18 -3.24 -19.43
C ARG A 278 2.76 -2.33 -20.58
N LYS A 279 2.59 -1.04 -20.31
CA LYS A 279 2.15 -0.05 -21.32
C LYS A 279 3.17 0.20 -22.44
N THR A 280 4.44 -0.12 -22.21
CA THR A 280 5.53 -0.04 -23.19
C THR A 280 6.05 -1.41 -23.60
N GLY A 281 5.40 -2.49 -23.16
CA GLY A 281 5.83 -3.86 -23.43
C GLY A 281 7.08 -4.32 -22.66
N HIS A 282 7.68 -3.45 -21.83
CA HIS A 282 8.90 -3.78 -21.10
C HIS A 282 9.09 -2.86 -19.88
N GLY A 283 9.47 -3.43 -18.74
CA GLY A 283 9.79 -2.75 -17.49
C GLY A 283 10.86 -3.50 -16.72
N TRP A 284 10.53 -3.97 -15.52
CA TRP A 284 11.32 -5.01 -14.83
C TRP A 284 11.26 -6.34 -15.57
N TYR A 285 10.10 -6.63 -16.15
CA TYR A 285 9.87 -7.83 -16.94
C TYR A 285 9.67 -7.48 -18.42
N ASP A 286 9.89 -8.48 -19.27
CA ASP A 286 9.48 -8.43 -20.67
C ASP A 286 8.00 -8.79 -20.79
N HIS A 287 7.21 -7.88 -21.36
CA HIS A 287 5.76 -8.05 -21.60
C HIS A 287 5.44 -8.16 -23.09
N ALA A 288 6.45 -8.37 -23.94
CA ALA A 288 6.24 -8.67 -25.35
C ALA A 288 5.42 -9.97 -25.52
N GLU A 289 4.66 -10.07 -26.60
CA GLU A 289 3.90 -11.27 -26.91
C GLU A 289 4.86 -12.46 -27.09
N GLY A 290 4.65 -13.53 -26.30
CA GLY A 290 5.50 -14.71 -26.30
C GLY A 290 6.76 -14.61 -25.43
N ALA A 291 6.95 -13.52 -24.68
CA ALA A 291 8.02 -13.44 -23.70
C ALA A 291 7.83 -14.50 -22.59
N GLU A 292 8.89 -15.23 -22.26
CA GLU A 292 8.88 -16.16 -21.14
C GLU A 292 8.94 -15.37 -19.82
N LYS A 293 8.03 -15.70 -18.90
CA LYS A 293 8.06 -15.11 -17.56
C LYS A 293 9.26 -15.68 -16.81
N PRO A 294 10.15 -14.84 -16.23
CA PRO A 294 11.22 -15.33 -15.38
C PRO A 294 10.64 -16.09 -14.18
N GLU A 295 11.15 -17.30 -13.94
CA GLU A 295 10.77 -18.11 -12.80
C GLU A 295 11.61 -17.73 -11.57
N PRO A 296 11.03 -17.76 -10.36
CA PRO A 296 11.77 -17.48 -9.14
C PRO A 296 12.83 -18.57 -8.89
N HIS A 297 13.99 -18.15 -8.40
CA HIS A 297 15.02 -19.08 -7.94
C HIS A 297 14.46 -19.99 -6.85
N THR A 298 14.55 -21.29 -7.08
CA THR A 298 14.07 -22.34 -6.17
C THR A 298 15.19 -23.35 -5.98
N ALA A 299 15.57 -23.60 -4.73
CA ALA A 299 16.64 -24.50 -4.37
C ALA A 299 16.33 -25.96 -4.76
N ASP A 300 17.38 -26.71 -5.08
CA ASP A 300 17.30 -28.14 -5.35
C ASP A 300 16.77 -28.92 -4.13
N LYS A 301 16.29 -30.15 -4.38
CA LYS A 301 15.75 -31.01 -3.32
C LYS A 301 16.85 -31.47 -2.38
N GLU A 302 16.63 -31.27 -1.09
CA GLU A 302 17.50 -31.71 0.00
C GLU A 302 16.79 -32.69 0.94
N GLN A 303 17.57 -33.44 1.72
CA GLN A 303 16.99 -34.36 2.71
C GLN A 303 16.54 -33.59 3.95
N PRO A 304 15.35 -33.89 4.52
CA PRO A 304 14.95 -33.30 5.78
C PRO A 304 15.90 -33.70 6.92
N PRO A 305 16.10 -32.83 7.92
CA PRO A 305 16.91 -33.16 9.08
C PRO A 305 16.26 -34.28 9.90
N ALA A 306 17.10 -35.09 10.56
CA ALA A 306 16.64 -36.22 11.35
C ALA A 306 15.82 -35.81 12.60
N TYR A 307 16.03 -34.60 13.09
CA TYR A 307 15.30 -33.95 14.18
C TYR A 307 15.64 -32.45 14.16
N VAL A 308 14.89 -31.65 14.91
CA VAL A 308 15.27 -30.27 15.27
C VAL A 308 15.19 -30.10 16.78
N VAL A 309 16.00 -29.20 17.34
CA VAL A 309 15.85 -28.73 18.73
C VAL A 309 15.30 -27.32 18.69
N ALA A 310 14.20 -27.07 19.38
CA ALA A 310 13.62 -25.76 19.55
C ALA A 310 14.08 -25.19 20.89
N GLU A 311 14.78 -24.06 20.82
CA GLU A 311 15.19 -23.27 21.97
C GLU A 311 14.29 -22.03 22.00
N GLY A 312 13.43 -21.92 23.01
CA GLY A 312 12.41 -20.86 23.10
C GLY A 312 11.15 -21.09 22.24
N GLY A 313 10.34 -20.04 22.07
CA GLY A 313 8.96 -20.15 21.57
C GLY A 313 8.74 -19.87 20.06
N LEU A 314 9.79 -19.59 19.30
CA LEU A 314 9.78 -19.10 17.90
C LEU A 314 8.98 -17.82 17.61
N GLY A 315 8.42 -17.16 18.62
CA GLY A 315 7.72 -15.88 18.49
C GLY A 315 6.65 -15.94 17.39
N PRO A 316 6.67 -15.03 16.40
CA PRO A 316 5.77 -15.06 15.23
C PRO A 316 5.78 -16.38 14.43
N ALA A 317 6.84 -17.17 14.55
CA ALA A 317 7.02 -18.43 13.85
C ALA A 317 6.70 -19.67 14.71
N ALA A 318 6.06 -19.52 15.87
CA ALA A 318 5.68 -20.62 16.77
C ALA A 318 4.94 -21.78 16.07
N GLU A 319 4.12 -21.47 15.06
CA GLU A 319 3.38 -22.49 14.31
C GLU A 319 4.29 -23.48 13.56
N LEU A 320 5.53 -23.09 13.25
CA LEU A 320 6.50 -23.98 12.61
C LEU A 320 6.74 -25.25 13.44
N LEU A 321 6.76 -25.17 14.77
CA LEU A 321 6.95 -26.37 15.61
C LEU A 321 5.85 -27.41 15.37
N THR A 322 4.62 -26.96 15.18
CA THR A 322 3.48 -27.84 14.87
C THR A 322 3.63 -28.42 13.46
N LEU A 323 3.97 -27.60 12.47
CA LEU A 323 4.18 -28.05 11.08
C LEU A 323 5.32 -29.07 10.97
N ILE A 324 6.42 -28.88 11.70
CA ILE A 324 7.57 -29.79 11.73
C ILE A 324 7.16 -31.16 12.29
N ARG A 325 6.37 -31.18 13.36
CA ARG A 325 5.83 -32.44 13.92
C ARG A 325 4.88 -33.13 12.95
N GLU A 326 4.00 -32.38 12.28
CA GLU A 326 3.07 -32.91 11.26
C GLU A 326 3.82 -33.52 10.07
N ALA A 327 4.97 -32.95 9.69
CA ALA A 327 5.86 -33.50 8.66
C ALA A 327 6.64 -34.76 9.12
N GLY A 328 6.45 -35.20 10.36
CA GLY A 328 7.09 -36.40 10.90
C GLY A 328 8.53 -36.19 11.37
N ILE A 329 9.00 -34.93 11.49
CA ILE A 329 10.33 -34.60 11.98
C ILE A 329 10.25 -34.44 13.51
N PRO A 330 11.03 -35.21 14.29
CA PRO A 330 11.05 -35.07 15.74
C PRO A 330 11.51 -33.67 16.18
N VAL A 331 10.71 -33.02 17.04
CA VAL A 331 11.05 -31.75 17.69
C VAL A 331 11.42 -32.03 19.16
N ARG A 332 12.62 -31.64 19.57
CA ARG A 332 13.06 -31.61 20.96
C ARG A 332 12.93 -30.18 21.46
N GLU A 333 12.49 -29.97 22.69
CA GLU A 333 12.37 -28.63 23.27
C GLU A 333 13.36 -28.48 24.42
N GLU A 334 14.08 -27.36 24.44
CA GLU A 334 14.98 -26.98 25.52
C GLU A 334 14.56 -25.60 26.04
N ASP A 335 14.38 -25.51 27.37
CA ASP A 335 14.09 -24.25 28.04
C ASP A 335 15.38 -23.42 28.08
N GLU A 336 15.44 -22.33 27.32
CA GLU A 336 16.55 -21.37 27.36
C GLU A 336 16.07 -19.95 27.68
N ASP A 337 16.87 -19.25 28.48
CA ASP A 337 16.63 -17.85 28.88
C ASP A 337 17.07 -16.83 27.81
N ASN A 338 17.84 -17.23 26.78
CA ASN A 338 18.51 -16.31 25.83
C ASN A 338 18.27 -16.64 24.36
N GLY A 339 17.19 -16.08 23.81
CA GLY A 339 16.92 -16.07 22.38
C GLY A 339 15.99 -17.21 21.93
N THR A 340 15.64 -17.19 20.66
CA THR A 340 14.61 -18.06 20.11
C THR A 340 15.05 -18.57 18.74
N ARG A 341 15.35 -19.87 18.64
CA ARG A 341 15.98 -20.48 17.45
C ARG A 341 15.69 -21.97 17.32
N LEU A 342 15.93 -22.50 16.13
CA LEU A 342 15.97 -23.94 15.87
C LEU A 342 17.44 -24.38 15.69
N VAL A 343 17.86 -25.44 16.38
CA VAL A 343 19.16 -26.07 16.18
C VAL A 343 19.01 -27.32 15.33
N LEU A 344 19.80 -27.40 14.26
CA LEU A 344 19.81 -28.49 13.31
C LEU A 344 20.83 -29.59 13.72
N PRO A 345 20.72 -30.83 13.22
CA PRO A 345 21.65 -31.91 13.55
C PRO A 345 23.12 -31.64 13.18
N SER A 346 23.36 -30.75 12.21
CA SER A 346 24.68 -30.19 11.91
C SER A 346 25.32 -29.44 13.07
N GLY A 347 24.53 -28.94 14.03
CA GLY A 347 24.94 -28.00 15.07
C GLY A 347 24.72 -26.53 14.66
N GLY A 348 24.34 -26.28 13.40
CA GLY A 348 23.99 -24.95 12.93
C GLY A 348 22.61 -24.51 13.39
N GLN A 349 22.37 -23.20 13.33
CA GLN A 349 21.18 -22.56 13.87
C GLN A 349 20.31 -22.00 12.74
N LEU A 350 19.00 -22.04 12.95
CA LEU A 350 17.99 -21.49 12.06
C LEU A 350 17.18 -20.46 12.86
N VAL A 351 17.23 -19.21 12.40
CA VAL A 351 16.72 -18.04 13.14
C VAL A 351 15.73 -17.26 12.27
N LEU A 352 14.64 -16.77 12.85
CA LEU A 352 13.71 -15.89 12.15
C LEU A 352 14.41 -14.55 11.87
N ALA A 353 14.19 -13.98 10.68
CA ALA A 353 14.72 -12.66 10.34
C ALA A 353 14.41 -11.62 11.44
N ASP A 354 15.47 -11.11 12.06
CA ASP A 354 15.47 -10.23 13.23
C ASP A 354 16.17 -8.88 12.95
N GLY A 355 16.54 -8.62 11.69
CA GLY A 355 17.27 -7.42 11.29
C GLY A 355 18.79 -7.58 11.27
N GLN A 356 19.32 -8.70 11.77
CA GLN A 356 20.75 -9.02 11.70
C GLN A 356 21.10 -9.78 10.42
N THR A 357 22.38 -10.11 10.24
CA THR A 357 22.91 -10.78 9.04
C THR A 357 23.68 -12.07 9.40
N CYS A 358 23.66 -13.05 8.49
CA CYS A 358 24.34 -14.34 8.70
C CYS A 358 25.86 -14.18 8.87
N VAL A 359 26.48 -13.13 8.30
CA VAL A 359 27.93 -12.90 8.39
C VAL A 359 28.42 -12.58 9.82
N GLU A 360 27.51 -12.22 10.73
CA GLU A 360 27.85 -11.91 12.12
C GLU A 360 28.02 -13.15 12.99
N PHE A 361 27.54 -14.29 12.50
CA PHE A 361 27.46 -15.52 13.25
C PHE A 361 28.11 -16.66 12.51
N ARG A 362 28.56 -17.65 13.27
CA ARG A 362 29.07 -18.89 12.71
C ARG A 362 27.93 -19.88 12.54
N ASP A 363 27.76 -20.39 11.33
CA ASP A 363 26.83 -21.49 11.04
C ASP A 363 25.35 -21.20 11.35
N VAL A 364 24.91 -19.97 11.05
CA VAL A 364 23.52 -19.52 11.12
C VAL A 364 22.91 -19.48 9.72
N VAL A 365 21.63 -19.85 9.64
CA VAL A 365 20.74 -19.61 8.49
C VAL A 365 19.58 -18.76 9.00
N TYR A 366 19.30 -17.65 8.33
CA TYR A 366 18.06 -16.91 8.58
C TYR A 366 16.94 -17.44 7.70
N PHE A 367 15.72 -17.51 8.22
CA PHE A 367 14.51 -17.69 7.43
C PHE A 367 13.60 -16.47 7.55
N ASP A 368 12.97 -16.10 6.45
CA ASP A 368 12.15 -14.89 6.38
C ASP A 368 10.78 -15.09 7.01
N LEU A 369 10.16 -13.99 7.40
CA LEU A 369 8.80 -13.93 7.92
C LEU A 369 7.79 -14.43 6.87
N ALA A 370 6.83 -15.25 7.31
CA ALA A 370 5.62 -15.52 6.55
C ALA A 370 4.41 -14.91 7.26
N LEU A 371 3.43 -14.43 6.49
CA LEU A 371 2.14 -14.00 7.01
C LEU A 371 1.46 -15.16 7.76
N ASP A 372 1.53 -16.36 7.18
CA ASP A 372 0.97 -17.60 7.71
C ASP A 372 1.84 -18.75 7.19
N TYR A 373 2.65 -19.37 8.06
CA TYR A 373 3.57 -20.44 7.67
C TYR A 373 2.86 -21.70 7.18
N ARG A 374 1.62 -21.94 7.61
CA ARG A 374 0.84 -23.08 7.14
C ARG A 374 0.37 -22.86 5.72
N ALA A 375 -0.18 -21.68 5.42
CA ALA A 375 -0.69 -21.34 4.09
C ALA A 375 0.40 -20.98 3.07
N ALA A 376 1.56 -20.49 3.53
CA ALA A 376 2.65 -20.09 2.64
C ALA A 376 3.12 -21.25 1.75
N THR A 377 3.38 -21.00 0.46
CA THR A 377 3.91 -22.03 -0.46
C THR A 377 5.41 -21.92 -0.67
N ARG A 378 6.02 -20.81 -0.23
CA ARG A 378 7.44 -20.53 -0.35
C ARG A 378 7.99 -19.96 0.95
N VAL A 379 9.29 -20.12 1.18
CA VAL A 379 10.05 -19.41 2.21
C VAL A 379 11.40 -18.97 1.65
N ALA A 380 11.89 -17.82 2.12
CA ALA A 380 13.23 -17.36 1.80
C ALA A 380 14.21 -17.76 2.92
N LEU A 381 15.39 -18.21 2.53
CA LEU A 381 16.52 -18.46 3.43
C LEU A 381 17.69 -17.55 3.07
N SER A 382 18.44 -17.11 4.07
CA SER A 382 19.73 -16.43 3.90
C SER A 382 20.82 -17.25 4.58
N ALA A 383 21.99 -17.31 3.96
CA ALA A 383 23.19 -17.94 4.49
C ALA A 383 24.43 -17.10 4.11
N SER A 384 25.44 -17.08 4.96
CA SER A 384 26.72 -16.44 4.66
C SER A 384 27.72 -17.47 4.12
N HIS A 385 28.90 -17.00 3.71
CA HIS A 385 30.00 -17.87 3.32
C HIS A 385 30.57 -18.71 4.48
N ASP A 386 30.29 -18.31 5.73
CA ASP A 386 30.69 -19.02 6.95
C ASP A 386 29.63 -20.04 7.40
N THR A 387 28.45 -20.06 6.76
CA THR A 387 27.43 -21.09 6.97
C THR A 387 27.87 -22.39 6.33
N SER A 388 27.84 -23.50 7.08
CA SER A 388 28.25 -24.78 6.55
C SER A 388 27.27 -25.26 5.47
N PRO A 389 27.74 -25.88 4.37
CA PRO A 389 26.85 -26.42 3.33
C PRO A 389 25.85 -27.44 3.87
N LYS A 390 26.24 -28.17 4.93
CA LYS A 390 25.37 -29.15 5.59
C LYS A 390 24.22 -28.47 6.33
N THR A 391 24.49 -27.39 7.06
CA THR A 391 23.48 -26.60 7.77
C THR A 391 22.47 -26.02 6.80
N LEU A 392 22.95 -25.42 5.69
CA LEU A 392 22.06 -24.89 4.65
C LEU A 392 21.21 -25.99 4.00
N ALA A 393 21.80 -27.14 3.67
CA ALA A 393 21.07 -28.28 3.10
C ALA A 393 19.99 -28.81 4.06
N GLU A 394 20.30 -28.94 5.36
CA GLU A 394 19.34 -29.35 6.39
C GLU A 394 18.20 -28.31 6.54
N ALA A 395 18.50 -27.01 6.48
CA ALA A 395 17.49 -25.96 6.52
C ALA A 395 16.57 -25.99 5.28
N ILE A 396 17.14 -26.16 4.08
CA ILE A 396 16.38 -26.31 2.83
C ILE A 396 15.47 -27.55 2.93
N GLY A 397 16.04 -28.70 3.31
CA GLY A 397 15.30 -29.95 3.42
C GLY A 397 14.19 -29.91 4.47
N LEU A 398 14.40 -29.17 5.57
CA LEU A 398 13.38 -28.93 6.59
C LEU A 398 12.14 -28.27 5.97
N PHE A 399 12.29 -27.09 5.35
CA PHE A 399 11.16 -26.36 4.79
C PHE A 399 10.52 -27.08 3.58
N GLN A 400 11.32 -27.79 2.78
CA GLN A 400 10.79 -28.64 1.70
C GLN A 400 9.89 -29.77 2.24
N ALA A 401 10.25 -30.38 3.37
CA ALA A 401 9.40 -31.37 4.03
C ALA A 401 8.10 -30.77 4.60
N LEU A 402 8.07 -29.47 4.88
CA LEU A 402 6.86 -28.71 5.21
C LEU A 402 6.03 -28.32 3.97
N GLY A 403 6.43 -28.80 2.78
CA GLY A 403 5.75 -28.54 1.51
C GLY A 403 6.01 -27.14 0.93
N LYS A 404 7.15 -26.52 1.29
CA LYS A 404 7.52 -25.18 0.80
C LYS A 404 8.54 -25.28 -0.33
N ASP A 405 8.38 -24.45 -1.35
CA ASP A 405 9.50 -24.06 -2.20
C ASP A 405 10.46 -23.19 -1.39
N VAL A 406 11.77 -23.34 -1.61
CA VAL A 406 12.78 -22.61 -0.85
C VAL A 406 13.60 -21.73 -1.79
N SER A 407 13.64 -20.43 -1.51
CA SER A 407 14.51 -19.48 -2.23
C SER A 407 15.66 -19.08 -1.32
N VAL A 408 16.88 -19.48 -1.68
CA VAL A 408 18.08 -18.97 -1.00
C VAL A 408 18.45 -17.62 -1.61
N ILE A 409 18.52 -16.58 -0.80
CA ILE A 409 18.85 -15.22 -1.17
C ILE A 409 20.21 -14.82 -0.57
N GLY A 410 20.79 -13.73 -1.07
CA GLY A 410 21.99 -13.12 -0.50
C GLY A 410 21.73 -12.55 0.90
N ASP A 411 22.82 -12.41 1.67
CA ASP A 411 22.77 -11.99 3.06
C ASP A 411 22.46 -10.50 3.19
N VAL A 412 21.19 -10.18 3.49
CA VAL A 412 20.69 -8.82 3.72
C VAL A 412 19.88 -8.74 5.01
N PRO A 413 20.07 -7.68 5.80
CA PRO A 413 19.40 -7.53 7.09
C PRO A 413 17.88 -7.42 6.91
N GLY A 414 17.13 -8.14 7.74
CA GLY A 414 15.66 -8.18 7.71
C GLY A 414 15.05 -8.83 6.46
N MET A 415 15.88 -9.51 5.63
CA MET A 415 15.46 -10.32 4.47
C MET A 415 14.54 -9.59 3.48
N ILE A 416 13.32 -10.06 3.19
CA ILE A 416 12.38 -9.43 2.24
C ILE A 416 11.07 -9.08 2.94
N VAL A 417 10.38 -10.06 3.52
CA VAL A 417 9.05 -9.85 4.12
C VAL A 417 9.18 -9.14 5.46
N ALA A 418 10.09 -9.59 6.34
CA ALA A 418 10.25 -9.02 7.68
C ALA A 418 10.55 -7.52 7.63
N ARG A 419 11.57 -7.10 6.87
CA ARG A 419 11.91 -5.68 6.68
C ARG A 419 10.78 -4.87 6.07
N THR A 420 10.06 -5.43 5.10
CA THR A 420 8.99 -4.71 4.39
C THR A 420 7.83 -4.44 5.35
N VAL A 421 7.39 -5.46 6.09
CA VAL A 421 6.30 -5.34 7.06
C VAL A 421 6.70 -4.44 8.23
N ALA A 422 7.91 -4.57 8.77
CA ALA A 422 8.39 -3.72 9.84
C ALA A 422 8.40 -2.23 9.45
N ARG A 423 8.86 -1.89 8.23
CA ARG A 423 8.80 -0.50 7.72
C ARG A 423 7.37 0.01 7.52
N ILE A 424 6.45 -0.85 7.08
CA ILE A 424 5.03 -0.50 6.93
C ILE A 424 4.42 -0.19 8.30
N ILE A 425 4.69 -1.02 9.31
CA ILE A 425 4.24 -0.83 10.71
C ILE A 425 4.80 0.48 11.29
N ASP A 426 6.10 0.75 11.13
CA ASP A 426 6.73 1.98 11.61
C ASP A 426 6.07 3.24 11.04
N LEU A 427 5.86 3.28 9.72
CA LEU A 427 5.22 4.43 9.09
C LEU A 427 3.75 4.60 9.50
N ALA A 428 3.06 3.50 9.82
CA ALA A 428 1.69 3.55 10.33
C ALA A 428 1.66 4.15 11.75
N HIS A 429 2.53 3.70 12.66
CA HIS A 429 2.68 4.29 14.00
C HIS A 429 3.07 5.77 13.94
N ASP A 430 4.01 6.14 13.07
CA ASP A 430 4.40 7.55 12.86
C ASP A 430 3.24 8.40 12.31
N ALA A 431 2.38 7.83 11.45
CA ALA A 431 1.20 8.52 10.93
C ALA A 431 0.16 8.77 12.04
N VAL A 432 -0.14 7.78 12.88
CA VAL A 432 -1.07 7.94 14.02
C VAL A 432 -0.53 8.95 15.03
N ALA A 433 0.75 8.84 15.40
CA ALA A 433 1.36 9.75 16.37
C ALA A 433 1.38 11.21 15.90
N LYS A 434 1.37 11.44 14.59
CA LYS A 434 1.28 12.77 13.97
C LYS A 434 -0.16 13.23 13.71
N GLY A 435 -1.16 12.46 14.14
CA GLY A 435 -2.58 12.80 13.97
C GLY A 435 -3.04 12.74 12.52
N VAL A 436 -2.41 11.91 11.68
CA VAL A 436 -2.79 11.77 10.27
C VAL A 436 -4.14 11.07 10.14
N ALA A 437 -4.31 9.94 10.80
CA ALA A 437 -5.52 9.12 10.77
C ALA A 437 -5.56 8.21 12.01
N THR A 438 -6.68 7.54 12.23
CA THR A 438 -6.80 6.52 13.29
C THR A 438 -6.17 5.19 12.86
N GLU A 439 -5.88 4.31 13.81
CA GLU A 439 -5.38 2.96 13.50
C GLU A 439 -6.36 2.18 12.59
N GLU A 440 -7.67 2.27 12.87
CA GLU A 440 -8.72 1.59 12.11
C GLU A 440 -8.83 2.11 10.67
N ASP A 441 -8.74 3.43 10.48
CA ASP A 441 -8.75 4.05 9.15
C ASP A 441 -7.50 3.66 8.36
N ILE A 442 -6.34 3.57 9.00
CA ILE A 442 -5.10 3.11 8.36
C ILE A 442 -5.22 1.65 7.93
N ASP A 443 -5.65 0.76 8.83
CA ASP A 443 -5.85 -0.65 8.49
C ASP A 443 -6.83 -0.81 7.32
N THR A 444 -7.94 -0.08 7.36
CA THR A 444 -8.95 -0.07 6.29
C THR A 444 -8.40 0.47 4.98
N ALA A 445 -7.66 1.57 5.02
CA ALA A 445 -7.06 2.19 3.84
C ALA A 445 -6.07 1.24 3.14
N MET A 446 -5.21 0.58 3.91
CA MET A 446 -4.20 -0.32 3.33
C MET A 446 -4.84 -1.60 2.77
N ARG A 447 -5.84 -2.17 3.45
CA ARG A 447 -6.59 -3.34 2.95
C ARG A 447 -7.37 -3.02 1.67
N LEU A 448 -8.04 -1.87 1.60
CA LEU A 448 -8.94 -1.55 0.49
C LEU A 448 -8.29 -0.78 -0.67
N GLY A 449 -7.27 0.04 -0.37
CA GLY A 449 -6.60 0.89 -1.35
C GLY A 449 -5.54 0.15 -2.15
N VAL A 450 -4.79 -0.74 -1.50
CA VAL A 450 -3.67 -1.48 -2.12
C VAL A 450 -3.78 -3.00 -1.97
N ASN A 451 -4.90 -3.51 -1.46
CA ASN A 451 -5.15 -4.96 -1.29
C ASN A 451 -4.10 -5.65 -0.41
N TYR A 452 -3.64 -4.99 0.65
CA TYR A 452 -2.80 -5.67 1.64
C TYR A 452 -3.60 -6.79 2.32
N PRO A 453 -2.96 -7.92 2.63
CA PRO A 453 -3.65 -9.05 3.27
C PRO A 453 -4.11 -8.72 4.69
N LEU A 454 -3.38 -7.85 5.40
CA LEU A 454 -3.72 -7.29 6.70
C LEU A 454 -3.45 -5.79 6.72
N GLY A 455 -4.14 -5.09 7.62
CA GLY A 455 -3.76 -3.73 8.00
C GLY A 455 -2.43 -3.69 8.77
N PRO A 456 -1.66 -2.57 8.73
CA PRO A 456 -0.42 -2.43 9.50
C PRO A 456 -0.56 -2.73 11.00
N PHE A 457 -1.62 -2.27 11.65
CA PHE A 457 -1.82 -2.53 13.08
C PHE A 457 -2.35 -3.95 13.34
N GLU A 458 -3.06 -4.56 12.37
CA GLU A 458 -3.40 -5.98 12.41
C GLU A 458 -2.12 -6.85 12.35
N TRP A 459 -1.15 -6.48 11.52
CA TRP A 459 0.17 -7.12 11.49
C TRP A 459 0.92 -6.94 12.80
N ASP A 460 1.03 -5.72 13.30
CA ASP A 460 1.73 -5.40 14.55
C ASP A 460 1.19 -6.23 15.74
N ARG A 461 -0.14 -6.28 15.89
CA ARG A 461 -0.80 -7.13 16.91
C ARG A 461 -0.47 -8.62 16.77
N ARG A 462 -0.31 -9.12 15.53
CA ARG A 462 -0.02 -10.52 15.25
C ARG A 462 1.45 -10.87 15.50
N LEU A 463 2.36 -9.95 15.15
CA LEU A 463 3.81 -10.15 15.28
C LEU A 463 4.32 -9.89 16.70
N GLY A 464 3.57 -9.11 17.47
CA GLY A 464 3.98 -8.66 18.79
C GLY A 464 4.67 -7.29 18.71
N ARG A 465 4.43 -6.49 19.75
CA ARG A 465 4.78 -5.07 19.83
C ARG A 465 6.26 -4.72 19.62
N GLU A 466 7.17 -5.66 19.89
CA GLU A 466 8.62 -5.45 19.86
C GLU A 466 9.19 -5.77 18.46
N PHE A 467 8.56 -6.71 17.73
CA PHE A 467 9.10 -7.27 16.49
C PHE A 467 9.53 -6.21 15.47
N ALA A 468 8.62 -5.27 15.14
CA ALA A 468 8.93 -4.25 14.15
C ALA A 468 9.99 -3.25 14.64
N PHE A 469 10.05 -2.98 15.94
CA PHE A 469 11.08 -2.13 16.52
C PHE A 469 12.45 -2.82 16.45
N ASP A 470 12.55 -4.04 16.96
CA ASP A 470 13.80 -4.79 17.05
C ASP A 470 14.42 -5.00 15.66
N VAL A 471 13.62 -5.44 14.68
CA VAL A 471 14.07 -5.61 13.29
C VAL A 471 14.65 -4.33 12.73
N LEU A 472 13.98 -3.19 12.96
CA LEU A 472 14.41 -1.91 12.42
C LEU A 472 15.61 -1.31 13.15
N ASP A 473 15.71 -1.52 14.46
CA ASP A 473 16.85 -1.07 15.25
C ASP A 473 18.13 -1.81 14.83
N GLU A 474 18.06 -3.14 14.72
CA GLU A 474 19.17 -3.97 14.22
C GLU A 474 19.54 -3.60 12.77
N MET A 475 18.55 -3.39 11.90
CA MET A 475 18.81 -2.89 10.53
C MET A 475 19.50 -1.52 10.54
N HIS A 476 19.12 -0.62 11.45
CA HIS A 476 19.70 0.72 11.55
C HIS A 476 21.14 0.69 12.04
N GLU A 477 21.50 -0.23 12.94
CA GLU A 477 22.88 -0.40 13.39
C GLU A 477 23.81 -0.81 12.22
N ARG A 478 23.32 -1.65 11.31
CA ARG A 478 24.07 -2.16 10.14
C ARG A 478 24.07 -1.19 8.96
N ASP A 479 22.97 -0.45 8.78
CA ASP A 479 22.86 0.65 7.82
C ASP A 479 22.45 1.94 8.55
N PRO A 480 23.43 2.69 9.10
CA PRO A 480 23.17 3.91 9.85
C PRO A 480 22.89 5.13 8.95
N SER A 481 22.32 4.93 7.75
CA SER A 481 21.84 6.01 6.87
C SER A 481 20.64 6.79 7.44
N GLY A 482 20.01 6.27 8.49
CA GLY A 482 18.78 6.80 9.07
C GLY A 482 17.51 6.34 8.35
N ARG A 483 17.62 5.59 7.25
CA ARG A 483 16.47 5.02 6.53
C ARG A 483 15.68 4.03 7.39
N TYR A 484 16.37 3.24 8.21
CA TYR A 484 15.76 2.20 9.06
C TYR A 484 15.56 2.65 10.51
N ALA A 485 16.01 3.85 10.89
CA ALA A 485 15.84 4.35 12.25
C ALA A 485 14.36 4.26 12.69
N PRO A 486 14.03 3.50 13.74
CA PRO A 486 12.67 3.39 14.23
C PRO A 486 12.10 4.77 14.58
N SER A 487 10.84 5.02 14.25
CA SER A 487 10.20 6.26 14.69
C SER A 487 10.07 6.29 16.22
N LEU A 488 10.05 7.50 16.78
CA LEU A 488 9.77 7.68 18.20
C LEU A 488 8.41 7.09 18.61
N ALA A 489 7.46 7.03 17.68
CA ALA A 489 6.15 6.42 17.89
C ALA A 489 6.28 4.90 18.09
N LEU A 490 6.99 4.22 17.19
CA LEU A 490 7.25 2.79 17.29
C LEU A 490 8.08 2.44 18.53
N TYR A 491 9.13 3.22 18.83
CA TYR A 491 9.90 3.07 20.07
C TYR A 491 9.00 3.14 21.31
N ARG A 492 8.14 4.16 21.40
CA ARG A 492 7.20 4.29 22.54
C ARG A 492 6.21 3.13 22.60
N HIS A 493 5.76 2.62 21.45
CA HIS A 493 4.88 1.47 21.36
C HIS A 493 5.55 0.21 21.92
N ALA A 494 6.77 -0.10 21.49
CA ALA A 494 7.53 -1.26 21.96
C ALA A 494 7.72 -1.25 23.49
N TYR A 495 8.12 -0.10 24.06
CA TYR A 495 8.45 0.01 25.49
C TYR A 495 7.28 0.38 26.43
N ALA A 496 6.05 0.53 25.94
CA ALA A 496 4.93 0.92 26.79
C ALA A 496 4.51 -0.23 27.73
N ILE A 497 4.92 -0.20 29.01
CA ILE A 497 4.51 -1.19 30.03
C ILE A 497 2.98 -1.40 30.01
N ASP A 498 2.53 -2.65 29.99
CA ASP A 498 1.12 -3.04 30.12
C ASP A 498 0.57 -2.61 31.48
N LYS A 499 0.19 -1.34 31.59
CA LYS A 499 -0.49 -0.77 32.77
C LYS A 499 -1.90 -1.36 32.99
N ARG A 500 -2.33 -2.36 32.22
CA ARG A 500 -3.65 -2.98 32.33
C ARG A 500 -3.69 -4.26 33.18
N GLU A 501 -2.55 -4.80 33.60
CA GLU A 501 -2.53 -5.99 34.49
C GLU A 501 -2.26 -5.66 35.97
N SER A 502 -2.09 -4.38 36.34
CA SER A 502 -1.86 -3.99 37.75
C SER A 502 -3.11 -3.47 38.49
N THR A 503 -4.32 -3.71 37.96
CA THR A 503 -5.58 -3.46 38.67
C THR A 503 -6.48 -4.69 38.59
N SER A 504 -6.12 -5.71 39.37
CA SER A 504 -6.99 -6.82 39.77
C SER A 504 -6.88 -7.01 41.27
#